data_AF-A0A969MST8-F1
#
_entry.id   AF-A0A969MST8-F1
#
_cell.length_a   1.000
_cell.length_b   1.000
_cell.length_c   1.000
_cell.angle_alpha   90.00
_cell.angle_beta   90.00
_cell.angle_gamma   90.00
#
_symmetry.space_group_name_H-M   'P 1'
#
loop_
_entity.id
_entity.type
_entity.pdbx_description
1 polymer ?
#
loop_
_entity_poly.entity_id
_entity_poly.type
_entity_poly.pdbx_seq_one_letter_code
_entity_poly.pdbx_strand_id
1 'polypeptide(L)'
;MKVFRCQKDKEIFRILPPLPGHEYVDTAHFHVVKINGKYVKIYCPKHNDARTPKLDAAGQPILDQNGKPILVQSPCPLCAKADALLATQDKSILKIKKEDLTPAQLKIKESNDVIYKNAMQYAAQKFYIIRGVDRGATKDGVKFWRFKYNRKKQGIYDKLIPALSGFVDETGVNFTDVQKGVDVIINVVDNVTPAGAKYRDVSSIQCARTQNALHEDPVQIQKWIDDKTTWKDVFKPKMAPNITSVQYLELAAQGNAPYWDDADPQNKMWIFPNNPELQAKANTRDRDNSSSEEDDYDEDNVPAMNKFANIEQITKADVGVNRDNSIDVSSSLKTQTSKASIEELDDLPF
;
A
#
# COMPACT_ATOMS: atom_id res chain seq x y z
N MET A 1 -0.49 -19.07 -0.30
CA MET A 1 -0.50 -17.62 -0.61
C MET A 1 0.25 -16.95 0.51
N LYS A 2 1.10 -15.95 0.25
CA LYS A 2 1.78 -15.22 1.35
C LYS A 2 0.94 -14.09 1.97
N VAL A 3 -0.31 -13.90 1.55
CA VAL A 3 -1.23 -12.92 2.13
C VAL A 3 -2.21 -13.65 3.05
N PHE A 4 -2.38 -13.14 4.27
CA PHE A 4 -3.42 -13.60 5.19
C PHE A 4 -4.69 -12.76 5.00
N ARG A 5 -5.83 -13.44 4.92
CA ARG A 5 -7.14 -12.84 4.67
C ARG A 5 -8.15 -13.45 5.61
N CYS A 6 -9.04 -12.61 6.13
CA CYS A 6 -10.07 -13.03 7.06
C CYS A 6 -11.30 -13.56 6.29
N GLN A 7 -11.27 -14.82 5.85
CA GLN A 7 -12.28 -15.42 4.95
C GLN A 7 -13.32 -16.29 5.65
N LYS A 8 -13.04 -16.77 6.87
CA LYS A 8 -13.99 -17.51 7.72
C LYS A 8 -14.47 -16.65 8.88
N ASP A 9 -15.57 -17.07 9.51
CA ASP A 9 -16.17 -16.33 10.64
C ASP A 9 -15.24 -16.29 11.85
N LYS A 10 -14.35 -17.28 11.93
CA LYS A 10 -13.28 -17.36 12.91
C LYS A 10 -12.01 -17.79 12.21
N GLU A 11 -10.96 -16.99 12.36
CA GLU A 11 -9.60 -17.32 11.93
C GLU A 11 -8.67 -17.34 13.14
N ILE A 12 -7.59 -18.11 13.02
CA ILE A 12 -6.58 -18.23 14.08
C ILE A 12 -5.21 -17.93 13.45
N PHE A 13 -4.56 -16.90 13.98
CA PHE A 13 -3.31 -16.36 13.44
C PHE A 13 -2.24 -16.31 14.53
N ARG A 14 -1.04 -16.78 14.23
CA ARG A 14 0.11 -16.73 15.14
C ARG A 14 1.09 -15.68 14.67
N ILE A 15 1.25 -14.60 15.44
CA ILE A 15 2.23 -13.55 15.12
C ILE A 15 3.63 -14.11 15.34
N LEU A 16 4.51 -13.92 14.35
CA LEU A 16 5.89 -14.36 14.42
C LEU A 16 6.77 -13.26 15.04
N PRO A 17 7.93 -13.62 15.64
CA PRO A 17 8.93 -12.65 16.02
C PRO A 17 9.32 -11.75 14.84
N PRO A 18 9.60 -10.46 15.09
CA PRO A 18 9.99 -9.55 14.04
C PRO A 18 11.36 -9.95 13.49
N LEU A 19 11.59 -9.64 12.22
CA LEU A 19 12.92 -9.77 11.63
C LEU A 19 13.88 -8.78 12.31
N PRO A 20 15.21 -9.05 12.33
CA PRO A 20 16.17 -8.11 12.89
C PRO A 20 16.02 -6.71 12.28
N GLY A 21 15.84 -5.69 13.12
CA GLY A 21 15.63 -4.29 12.70
C GLY A 21 14.20 -3.93 12.29
N HIS A 22 13.24 -4.85 12.41
CA HIS A 22 11.81 -4.61 12.17
C HIS A 22 11.02 -4.58 13.48
N GLU A 23 9.85 -3.92 13.43
CA GLU A 23 8.86 -3.96 14.49
C GLU A 23 7.86 -5.12 14.27
N TYR A 24 7.02 -5.43 15.28
CA TYR A 24 5.94 -6.42 15.11
C TYR A 24 4.88 -5.99 14.09
N VAL A 25 4.74 -4.68 13.88
CA VAL A 25 3.77 -4.07 12.98
C VAL A 25 4.50 -3.12 12.04
N ASP A 26 4.65 -3.52 10.78
CA ASP A 26 5.19 -2.65 9.75
C ASP A 26 4.14 -1.64 9.29
N THR A 27 4.59 -0.45 8.90
CA THR A 27 3.75 0.57 8.24
C THR A 27 4.02 0.57 6.74
N ALA A 28 2.94 0.61 5.95
CA ALA A 28 3.00 0.73 4.49
C ALA A 28 1.89 1.64 3.96
N HIS A 29 2.06 2.18 2.77
CA HIS A 29 1.10 3.08 2.13
C HIS A 29 0.59 2.52 0.81
N PHE A 30 -0.73 2.55 0.63
CA PHE A 30 -1.38 2.06 -0.59
C PHE A 30 -2.46 3.03 -1.06
N HIS A 31 -2.59 3.17 -2.36
CA HIS A 31 -3.72 3.84 -2.99
C HIS A 31 -4.93 2.90 -3.02
N VAL A 32 -6.11 3.40 -2.68
CA VAL A 32 -7.37 2.64 -2.80
C VAL A 32 -8.22 3.32 -3.86
N VAL A 33 -8.02 2.92 -5.11
CA VAL A 33 -8.58 3.59 -6.29
C VAL A 33 -9.57 2.68 -7.01
N LYS A 34 -10.60 3.26 -7.62
CA LYS A 34 -11.54 2.53 -8.47
C LYS A 34 -11.00 2.49 -9.89
N ILE A 35 -10.74 1.30 -10.40
CA ILE A 35 -10.17 1.03 -11.74
C ILE A 35 -11.03 -0.03 -12.41
N ASN A 36 -11.40 0.18 -13.67
CA ASN A 36 -12.23 -0.77 -14.44
C ASN A 36 -13.50 -1.21 -13.66
N GLY A 37 -14.09 -0.29 -12.87
CA GLY A 37 -15.28 -0.56 -12.05
C GLY A 37 -15.03 -1.21 -10.68
N LYS A 38 -13.83 -1.72 -10.39
CA LYS A 38 -13.48 -2.39 -9.12
C LYS A 38 -12.54 -1.53 -8.25
N TYR A 39 -12.63 -1.63 -6.93
CA TYR A 39 -11.67 -0.99 -6.03
C TYR A 39 -10.41 -1.84 -5.89
N VAL A 40 -9.25 -1.24 -6.18
CA VAL A 40 -7.95 -1.91 -6.17
C VAL A 40 -7.02 -1.21 -5.19
N LYS A 41 -6.21 -2.00 -4.47
CA LYS A 41 -5.18 -1.48 -3.55
C LYS A 41 -3.83 -1.51 -4.27
N ILE A 42 -3.24 -0.34 -4.54
CA ILE A 42 -1.99 -0.24 -5.31
C ILE A 42 -0.88 0.31 -4.42
N TYR A 43 0.30 -0.33 -4.48
CA TYR A 43 1.50 0.12 -3.78
C TYR A 43 1.84 1.58 -4.11
N CYS A 44 2.21 2.37 -3.10
CA CYS A 44 2.63 3.75 -3.27
C CYS A 44 4.17 3.88 -3.24
N PRO A 45 4.85 4.07 -4.40
CA PRO A 45 6.30 4.19 -4.42
C PRO A 45 6.80 5.42 -3.66
N LYS A 46 6.10 6.57 -3.77
CA LYS A 46 6.46 7.83 -3.08
C LYS A 46 6.65 7.70 -1.57
N HIS A 47 5.86 6.84 -0.93
CA HIS A 47 5.84 6.70 0.54
C HIS A 47 6.55 5.43 1.04
N ASN A 48 6.65 4.38 0.21
CA ASN A 48 7.19 3.09 0.65
C ASN A 48 8.64 2.86 0.20
N ASP A 49 9.07 3.49 -0.89
CA ASP A 49 10.41 3.34 -1.44
C ASP A 49 11.38 4.31 -0.80
N ALA A 50 12.65 3.91 -0.79
CA ALA A 50 13.74 4.81 -0.43
C ALA A 50 13.84 5.95 -1.45
N ARG A 51 14.39 7.08 -1.01
CA ARG A 51 14.68 8.20 -1.93
C ARG A 51 15.70 7.77 -2.97
N THR A 52 15.47 8.14 -4.22
CA THR A 52 16.33 7.82 -5.36
C THR A 52 17.09 9.08 -5.83
N PRO A 53 18.27 8.94 -6.45
CA PRO A 53 18.95 10.09 -7.06
C PRO A 53 18.06 10.81 -8.08
N LYS A 54 18.08 12.14 -8.04
CA LYS A 54 17.46 12.99 -9.07
C LYS A 54 18.29 12.85 -10.34
N LEU A 55 17.65 12.47 -11.44
CA LEU A 55 18.31 12.34 -12.73
C LEU A 55 18.06 13.57 -13.61
N ASP A 56 19.02 13.89 -14.46
CA ASP A 56 18.88 14.88 -15.53
C ASP A 56 18.20 14.29 -16.78
N ALA A 57 18.07 15.09 -17.85
CA ALA A 57 17.47 14.65 -19.12
C ALA A 57 18.25 13.52 -19.82
N ALA A 58 19.54 13.36 -19.52
CA ALA A 58 20.38 12.28 -20.06
C ALA A 58 20.26 10.99 -19.23
N GLY A 59 19.71 11.07 -18.02
CA GLY A 59 19.59 9.98 -17.05
C GLY A 59 20.74 9.92 -16.04
N GLN A 60 21.54 10.99 -15.90
CA GLN A 60 22.65 11.05 -14.97
C GLN A 60 22.24 11.68 -13.62
N PRO A 61 22.75 11.19 -12.48
CA PRO A 61 22.49 11.78 -11.17
C PRO A 61 22.96 13.23 -11.09
N ILE A 62 22.05 14.13 -10.71
CA ILE A 62 22.37 15.51 -10.41
C ILE A 62 23.09 15.55 -9.05
N LEU A 63 24.27 16.14 -9.03
CA LEU A 63 25.11 16.25 -7.83
C LEU A 63 24.90 17.60 -7.13
N ASP A 64 25.08 17.60 -5.81
CA ASP A 64 25.13 18.81 -4.99
C ASP A 64 26.52 19.48 -5.06
N GLN A 65 26.68 20.59 -4.34
CA GLN A 65 27.94 21.34 -4.27
C GLN A 65 29.13 20.52 -3.72
N ASN A 66 28.87 19.41 -3.05
CA ASN A 66 29.86 18.51 -2.47
C ASN A 66 30.07 17.24 -3.31
N GLY A 67 29.50 17.17 -4.51
CA GLY A 67 29.60 16.01 -5.40
C GLY A 67 28.73 14.82 -4.99
N LYS A 68 27.77 14.98 -4.08
CA LYS A 68 26.84 13.91 -3.67
C LYS A 68 25.54 13.97 -4.48
N PRO A 69 24.95 12.83 -4.88
CA PRO A 69 23.68 12.83 -5.59
C PRO A 69 22.55 13.45 -4.77
N ILE A 70 21.79 14.35 -5.38
CA ILE A 70 20.59 14.93 -4.79
C ILE A 70 19.50 13.85 -4.77
N LEU A 71 19.05 13.45 -3.59
CA LEU A 71 18.02 12.42 -3.45
C LEU A 71 16.61 13.02 -3.47
N VAL A 72 15.72 12.46 -4.28
CA VAL A 72 14.29 12.81 -4.40
C VAL A 72 13.40 11.63 -4.04
N GLN A 73 12.13 11.90 -3.71
CA GLN A 73 11.16 10.82 -3.50
C GLN A 73 10.85 10.11 -4.83
N SER A 74 10.62 8.80 -4.76
CA SER A 74 10.18 8.04 -5.93
C SER A 74 8.88 8.65 -6.50
N PRO A 75 8.80 8.83 -7.83
CA PRO A 75 7.63 9.43 -8.44
C PRO A 75 6.40 8.53 -8.26
N CYS A 76 5.27 9.13 -7.91
CA CYS A 76 3.98 8.44 -7.86
C CYS A 76 2.91 9.28 -8.58
N PRO A 77 2.46 8.85 -9.78
CA PRO A 77 1.42 9.55 -10.55
C PRO A 77 0.11 9.76 -9.78
N LEU A 78 -0.30 8.79 -8.96
CA LEU A 78 -1.52 8.90 -8.14
C LEU A 78 -1.38 9.97 -7.05
N CYS A 79 -0.24 10.02 -6.36
CA CYS A 79 0.04 11.11 -5.42
C CYS A 79 0.11 12.46 -6.12
N ALA A 80 0.79 12.53 -7.27
CA ALA A 80 0.89 13.78 -8.04
C ALA A 80 -0.50 14.28 -8.47
N LYS A 81 -1.40 13.39 -8.88
CA LYS A 81 -2.80 13.72 -9.18
C LYS A 81 -3.55 14.24 -7.96
N ALA A 82 -3.41 13.58 -6.80
CA ALA A 82 -4.01 14.05 -5.55
C ALA A 82 -3.51 15.44 -5.16
N ASP A 83 -2.19 15.64 -5.20
CA ASP A 83 -1.53 16.90 -4.88
C ASP A 83 -1.97 18.03 -5.84
N ALA A 84 -2.09 17.73 -7.14
CA ALA A 84 -2.57 18.68 -8.15
C ALA A 84 -4.03 19.10 -7.92
N LEU A 85 -4.90 18.16 -7.53
CA LEU A 85 -6.29 18.48 -7.16
C LEU A 85 -6.34 19.37 -5.92
N LEU A 86 -5.59 19.05 -4.87
CA LEU A 86 -5.55 19.89 -3.67
C LEU A 86 -5.01 21.30 -3.95
N ALA A 87 -4.10 21.43 -4.92
CA ALA A 87 -3.58 22.73 -5.33
C ALA A 87 -4.63 23.67 -5.95
N THR A 88 -5.77 23.14 -6.45
CA THR A 88 -6.86 23.96 -7.00
C THR A 88 -7.80 24.52 -5.92
N GLN A 89 -7.62 24.17 -4.65
CA GLN A 89 -8.43 24.69 -3.56
C GLN A 89 -8.21 26.19 -3.39
N ASP A 90 -9.29 26.90 -3.09
CA ASP A 90 -9.23 28.32 -2.76
C ASP A 90 -8.69 28.49 -1.32
N LYS A 91 -7.57 29.20 -1.22
CA LYS A 91 -6.84 29.41 0.04
C LYS A 91 -7.34 30.62 0.84
N SER A 92 -8.32 31.35 0.34
CA SER A 92 -8.88 32.55 1.00
C SER A 92 -9.56 32.26 2.34
N ILE A 93 -10.01 31.01 2.54
CA ILE A 93 -10.66 30.55 3.78
C ILE A 93 -9.68 29.84 4.73
N LEU A 94 -8.39 29.78 4.39
CA LEU A 94 -7.40 29.08 5.20
C LEU A 94 -7.27 29.75 6.58
N LYS A 95 -7.29 28.96 7.66
CA LYS A 95 -7.22 29.39 9.08
C LYS A 95 -8.43 30.19 9.59
N ILE A 96 -9.53 30.24 8.85
CA ILE A 96 -10.81 30.78 9.34
C ILE A 96 -11.64 29.62 9.88
N LYS A 97 -12.14 29.75 11.12
CA LYS A 97 -13.00 28.73 11.72
C LYS A 97 -14.37 28.71 11.04
N LYS A 98 -15.08 27.57 11.09
CA LYS A 98 -16.38 27.37 10.41
C LYS A 98 -17.38 28.44 10.80
N GLU A 99 -17.36 28.76 12.08
CA GLU A 99 -18.33 29.60 12.76
C GLU A 99 -18.17 31.07 12.36
N ASP A 100 -16.97 31.43 11.90
CA ASP A 100 -16.60 32.79 11.50
C ASP A 100 -16.70 33.00 9.97
N LEU A 101 -17.15 31.99 9.21
CA LEU A 101 -17.29 32.08 7.76
C LEU A 101 -18.52 32.88 7.35
N THR A 102 -18.33 33.84 6.45
CA THR A 102 -19.43 34.52 5.77
C THR A 102 -20.20 33.54 4.85
N PRO A 103 -21.46 33.85 4.48
CA PRO A 103 -22.20 33.02 3.51
C PRO A 103 -21.49 32.80 2.18
N ALA A 104 -20.67 33.76 1.73
CA ALA A 104 -19.85 33.61 0.52
C ALA A 104 -18.70 32.61 0.75
N GLN A 105 -18.02 32.68 1.90
CA GLN A 105 -16.92 31.77 2.24
C GLN A 105 -17.40 30.35 2.53
N LEU A 106 -18.63 30.17 3.02
CA LEU A 106 -19.25 28.84 3.16
C LEU A 106 -19.37 28.12 1.81
N LYS A 107 -19.73 28.83 0.73
CA LYS A 107 -19.74 28.26 -0.63
C LYS A 107 -18.35 27.84 -1.11
N ILE A 108 -17.33 28.63 -0.75
CA ILE A 108 -15.93 28.30 -1.04
C ILE A 108 -15.53 27.03 -0.28
N LYS A 109 -15.92 26.91 0.99
CA LYS A 109 -15.70 25.70 1.79
C LYS A 109 -16.35 24.48 1.14
N GLU A 110 -17.61 24.57 0.73
CA GLU A 110 -18.31 23.47 0.05
C GLU A 110 -17.58 23.03 -1.23
N SER A 111 -17.11 23.98 -2.03
CA SER A 111 -16.30 23.70 -3.22
C SER A 111 -14.98 23.00 -2.86
N ASN A 112 -14.26 23.52 -1.86
CA ASN A 112 -13.01 22.93 -1.37
C ASN A 112 -13.22 21.52 -0.79
N ASP A 113 -14.35 21.25 -0.13
CA ASP A 113 -14.71 19.94 0.40
C ASP A 113 -14.93 18.91 -0.72
N VAL A 114 -15.53 19.33 -1.85
CA VAL A 114 -15.67 18.48 -3.04
C VAL A 114 -14.30 18.18 -3.65
N ILE A 115 -13.44 19.19 -3.80
CA ILE A 115 -12.06 19.02 -4.29
C ILE A 115 -11.29 18.05 -3.39
N TYR A 116 -11.38 18.23 -2.07
CA TYR A 116 -10.72 17.36 -1.09
C TYR A 116 -11.20 15.92 -1.22
N LYS A 117 -12.52 15.68 -1.27
CA LYS A 117 -13.09 14.33 -1.43
C LYS A 117 -12.60 13.66 -2.72
N ASN A 118 -12.49 14.43 -3.82
CA ASN A 118 -11.95 13.92 -5.08
C ASN A 118 -10.46 13.60 -4.98
N ALA A 119 -9.66 14.46 -4.36
CA ALA A 119 -8.24 14.23 -4.15
C ALA A 119 -7.96 13.00 -3.27
N MET A 120 -8.77 12.81 -2.22
CA MET A 120 -8.63 11.68 -1.28
C MET A 120 -8.87 10.30 -1.93
N GLN A 121 -9.54 10.25 -3.10
CA GLN A 121 -9.66 9.00 -3.86
C GLN A 121 -8.30 8.54 -4.43
N TYR A 122 -7.39 9.47 -4.69
CA TYR A 122 -6.06 9.18 -5.24
C TYR A 122 -4.96 9.27 -4.18
N ALA A 123 -5.24 9.81 -3.00
CA ALA A 123 -4.27 9.90 -1.92
C ALA A 123 -3.85 8.51 -1.42
N ALA A 124 -2.58 8.38 -1.05
CA ALA A 124 -2.07 7.16 -0.43
C ALA A 124 -2.60 7.06 1.00
N GLN A 125 -3.10 5.89 1.39
CA GLN A 125 -3.61 5.61 2.72
C GLN A 125 -2.60 4.77 3.49
N LYS A 126 -2.47 5.02 4.79
CA LYS A 126 -1.62 4.24 5.69
C LYS A 126 -2.28 2.88 6.01
N PHE A 127 -1.48 1.83 6.00
CA PHE A 127 -1.82 0.47 6.36
C PHE A 127 -0.79 -0.05 7.35
N TYR A 128 -1.25 -0.97 8.20
CA TYR A 128 -0.41 -1.78 9.07
C TYR A 128 -0.29 -3.18 8.47
N ILE A 129 0.87 -3.78 8.63
CA ILE A 129 1.15 -5.13 8.16
C ILE A 129 1.81 -5.93 9.27
N ILE A 130 1.30 -7.14 9.49
CA ILE A 130 1.83 -8.06 10.50
C ILE A 130 2.27 -9.35 9.82
N ARG A 131 3.44 -9.85 10.21
CA ARG A 131 4.00 -11.12 9.78
C ARG A 131 3.57 -12.23 10.76
N GLY A 132 3.10 -13.35 10.23
CA GLY A 132 2.67 -14.47 11.06
C GLY A 132 2.37 -15.73 10.28
N VAL A 133 1.75 -16.70 10.96
CA VAL A 133 1.32 -17.98 10.37
C VAL A 133 -0.19 -18.14 10.59
N ASP A 134 -0.86 -18.57 9.53
CA ASP A 134 -2.26 -18.96 9.58
C ASP A 134 -2.38 -20.40 10.09
N ARG A 135 -2.99 -20.58 11.27
CA ARG A 135 -3.20 -21.91 11.87
C ARG A 135 -4.18 -22.76 11.06
N GLY A 136 -5.08 -22.14 10.30
CA GLY A 136 -6.01 -22.85 9.42
C GLY A 136 -5.37 -23.36 8.13
N ALA A 137 -4.16 -22.89 7.78
CA ALA A 137 -3.45 -23.25 6.56
C ALA A 137 -1.91 -23.19 6.76
N THR A 138 -1.40 -23.92 7.76
CA THR A 138 0.03 -23.90 8.13
C THR A 138 0.98 -24.31 6.99
N LYS A 139 0.50 -25.12 6.05
CA LYS A 139 1.21 -25.51 4.82
C LYS A 139 1.63 -24.33 3.93
N ASP A 140 0.91 -23.21 3.99
CA ASP A 140 1.21 -22.02 3.20
C ASP A 140 2.43 -21.26 3.74
N GLY A 141 2.88 -21.58 4.97
CA GLY A 141 4.01 -20.95 5.63
C GLY A 141 3.71 -19.53 6.12
N VAL A 142 4.72 -18.67 6.02
CA VAL A 142 4.65 -17.29 6.50
C VAL A 142 3.68 -16.47 5.64
N LYS A 143 2.75 -15.79 6.31
CA LYS A 143 1.77 -14.88 5.71
C LYS A 143 1.87 -13.47 6.28
N PHE A 144 1.38 -12.51 5.50
CA PHE A 144 1.31 -11.10 5.84
C PHE A 144 -0.14 -10.66 5.92
N TRP A 145 -0.54 -10.16 7.08
CA TRP A 145 -1.86 -9.60 7.30
C TRP A 145 -1.81 -8.08 7.19
N ARG A 146 -2.43 -7.54 6.14
CA ARG A 146 -2.52 -6.09 5.90
C ARG A 146 -3.89 -5.57 6.28
N PHE A 147 -3.95 -4.51 7.08
CA PHE A 147 -5.19 -3.82 7.43
C PHE A 147 -5.03 -2.30 7.46
N LYS A 148 -6.12 -1.59 7.21
CA LYS A 148 -6.13 -0.14 7.02
C LYS A 148 -5.99 0.59 8.36
N TYR A 149 -5.22 1.68 8.40
CA TYR A 149 -5.21 2.61 9.53
C TYR A 149 -6.58 3.28 9.68
N ASN A 150 -7.08 3.38 10.91
CA ASN A 150 -8.34 4.03 11.21
C ASN A 150 -8.13 5.21 12.15
N ARG A 151 -8.36 6.43 11.64
CA ARG A 151 -8.26 7.67 12.44
C ARG A 151 -9.21 7.69 13.64
N LYS A 152 -10.36 7.01 13.57
CA LYS A 152 -11.35 6.94 14.65
C LYS A 152 -10.97 5.97 15.78
N LYS A 153 -9.79 5.33 15.72
CA LYS A 153 -9.32 4.34 16.70
C LYS A 153 -10.29 3.15 16.91
N GLN A 154 -11.00 2.78 15.86
CA GLN A 154 -11.94 1.64 15.84
C GLN A 154 -11.46 0.55 14.87
N GLY A 155 -10.20 0.62 14.41
CA GLY A 155 -9.65 -0.27 13.42
C GLY A 155 -9.18 -1.60 14.01
N ILE A 156 -8.63 -2.45 13.14
CA ILE A 156 -8.02 -3.73 13.52
C ILE A 156 -6.83 -3.50 14.46
N TYR A 157 -6.01 -2.48 14.20
CA TYR A 157 -4.88 -2.11 15.06
C TYR A 157 -5.32 -1.86 16.50
N ASP A 158 -6.36 -1.03 16.67
CA ASP A 158 -6.86 -0.61 17.98
C ASP A 158 -7.52 -1.75 18.76
N LYS A 159 -7.98 -2.81 18.08
CA LYS A 159 -8.48 -4.04 18.70
C LYS A 159 -7.35 -5.02 19.02
N LEU A 160 -6.33 -5.08 18.18
CA LEU A 160 -5.23 -6.03 18.31
C LEU A 160 -4.26 -5.65 19.43
N ILE A 161 -3.81 -4.39 19.48
CA ILE A 161 -2.79 -3.97 20.44
C ILE A 161 -3.24 -4.22 21.90
N PRO A 162 -4.46 -3.85 22.32
CA PRO A 162 -4.92 -4.16 23.68
C PRO A 162 -5.01 -5.66 23.97
N ALA A 163 -5.36 -6.49 22.98
CA ALA A 163 -5.41 -7.94 23.16
C ALA A 163 -4.02 -8.53 23.39
N LEU A 164 -3.01 -8.04 22.65
CA LEU A 164 -1.62 -8.46 22.80
C LEU A 164 -1.02 -7.95 24.12
N SER A 165 -1.22 -6.68 24.46
CA SER A 165 -0.70 -6.11 25.71
C SER A 165 -1.33 -6.79 26.93
N GLY A 166 -2.65 -7.00 26.93
CA GLY A 166 -3.34 -7.69 28.02
C GLY A 166 -2.79 -9.09 28.25
N PHE A 167 -2.47 -9.84 27.18
CA PHE A 167 -1.83 -11.15 27.33
C PHE A 167 -0.42 -11.06 27.95
N VAL A 168 0.39 -10.10 27.53
CA VAL A 168 1.75 -9.90 28.09
C VAL A 168 1.66 -9.49 29.55
N ASP A 169 0.74 -8.60 29.90
CA ASP A 169 0.55 -8.12 31.27
C ASP A 169 0.04 -9.23 32.21
N GLU A 170 -0.87 -10.10 31.73
CA GLU A 170 -1.42 -11.21 32.50
C GLU A 170 -0.42 -12.36 32.70
N THR A 171 0.37 -12.67 31.67
CA THR A 171 1.19 -13.90 31.67
C THR A 171 2.69 -13.64 31.84
N GLY A 172 3.15 -12.42 31.62
CA GLY A 172 4.58 -12.06 31.58
C GLY A 172 5.36 -12.65 30.40
N VAL A 173 4.68 -13.27 29.42
CA VAL A 173 5.31 -13.94 28.27
C VAL A 173 5.10 -13.13 27.01
N ASN A 174 6.13 -13.06 26.16
CA ASN A 174 6.02 -12.44 24.85
C ASN A 174 5.07 -13.25 23.95
N PHE A 175 4.05 -12.58 23.38
CA PHE A 175 3.05 -13.22 22.51
C PHE A 175 3.65 -13.92 21.28
N THR A 176 4.86 -13.54 20.85
CA THR A 176 5.58 -14.16 19.72
C THR A 176 6.53 -15.29 20.12
N ASP A 177 6.65 -15.62 21.41
CA ASP A 177 7.56 -16.67 21.88
C ASP A 177 7.28 -18.01 21.15
N VAL A 178 8.35 -18.69 20.73
CA VAL A 178 8.26 -19.89 19.89
C VAL A 178 7.62 -21.06 20.63
N GLN A 179 7.80 -21.15 21.96
CA GLN A 179 7.31 -22.26 22.77
C GLN A 179 6.10 -21.87 23.63
N LYS A 180 6.09 -20.64 24.14
CA LYS A 180 5.11 -20.15 25.12
C LYS A 180 4.27 -18.96 24.63
N GLY A 181 4.39 -18.57 23.35
CA GLY A 181 3.57 -17.50 22.81
C GLY A 181 2.10 -17.90 22.65
N VAL A 182 1.31 -17.01 22.06
CA VAL A 182 -0.14 -17.18 21.98
C VAL A 182 -0.67 -17.02 20.57
N ASP A 183 -1.73 -17.76 20.26
CA ASP A 183 -2.45 -17.61 19.01
C ASP A 183 -3.51 -16.51 19.15
N VAL A 184 -3.63 -15.68 18.12
CA VAL A 184 -4.63 -14.61 18.02
C VAL A 184 -5.87 -15.17 17.32
N ILE A 185 -7.00 -15.11 18.01
CA ILE A 185 -8.30 -15.49 17.48
C ILE A 185 -8.97 -14.23 16.92
N ILE A 186 -9.31 -14.27 15.64
CA ILE A 186 -9.92 -13.18 14.89
C ILE A 186 -11.34 -13.59 14.55
N ASN A 187 -12.33 -12.89 15.12
CA ASN A 187 -13.73 -13.10 14.79
C ASN A 187 -14.16 -12.09 13.74
N VAL A 188 -14.86 -12.58 12.73
CA VAL A 188 -15.27 -11.81 11.54
C VAL A 188 -16.79 -11.87 11.46
N VAL A 189 -17.42 -10.76 11.10
CA VAL A 189 -18.86 -10.65 10.90
C VAL A 189 -19.16 -10.03 9.54
N ASP A 190 -20.31 -10.39 8.99
CA ASP A 190 -20.83 -9.74 7.79
C ASP A 190 -21.50 -8.41 8.17
N ASN A 191 -21.07 -7.35 7.50
CA ASN A 191 -21.65 -6.02 7.59
C ASN A 191 -22.20 -5.59 6.22
N VAL A 192 -23.09 -4.59 6.25
CA VAL A 192 -23.70 -4.04 5.04
C VAL A 192 -23.40 -2.56 5.00
N THR A 193 -22.85 -2.10 3.88
CA THR A 193 -22.66 -0.67 3.63
C THR A 193 -24.02 0.04 3.52
N PRO A 194 -24.09 1.37 3.71
CA PRO A 194 -25.32 2.13 3.48
C PRO A 194 -25.89 1.96 2.05
N ALA A 195 -25.03 1.63 1.09
CA ALA A 195 -25.40 1.36 -0.30
C ALA A 195 -25.84 -0.10 -0.56
N GLY A 196 -25.95 -0.93 0.48
CA GLY A 196 -26.43 -2.32 0.38
C GLY A 196 -25.35 -3.36 0.04
N ALA A 197 -24.12 -2.95 -0.26
CA ALA A 197 -23.02 -3.89 -0.51
C ALA A 197 -22.57 -4.58 0.79
N LYS A 198 -22.50 -5.90 0.79
CA LYS A 198 -22.00 -6.70 1.92
C LYS A 198 -20.48 -6.67 1.95
N TYR A 199 -19.90 -6.61 3.13
CA TYR A 199 -18.46 -6.75 3.36
C TYR A 199 -18.21 -7.44 4.70
N ARG A 200 -17.07 -8.12 4.79
CA ARG A 200 -16.68 -8.80 6.02
C ARG A 200 -15.77 -7.89 6.83
N ASP A 201 -16.07 -7.76 8.12
CA ASP A 201 -15.33 -6.90 9.03
C ASP A 201 -14.90 -7.68 10.26
N VAL A 202 -13.75 -7.31 10.82
CA VAL A 202 -13.24 -7.93 12.04
C VAL A 202 -14.01 -7.35 13.22
N SER A 203 -14.85 -8.18 13.86
CA SER A 203 -15.66 -7.76 15.01
C SER A 203 -14.79 -7.62 16.26
N SER A 204 -14.01 -8.65 16.57
CA SER A 204 -13.18 -8.73 17.77
C SER A 204 -11.88 -9.51 17.50
N ILE A 205 -10.86 -9.18 18.28
CA ILE A 205 -9.57 -9.84 18.30
C ILE A 205 -9.26 -10.15 19.76
N GLN A 206 -8.83 -11.38 20.03
CA GLN A 206 -8.52 -11.85 21.37
C GLN A 206 -7.39 -12.87 21.31
N CYS A 207 -6.53 -12.87 22.31
CA CYS A 207 -5.52 -13.90 22.47
C CYS A 207 -6.18 -15.18 23.02
N ALA A 208 -5.73 -16.34 22.53
CA ALA A 208 -6.13 -17.60 23.12
C ALA A 208 -5.73 -17.63 24.61
N ARG A 209 -6.55 -18.29 25.44
CA ARG A 209 -6.28 -18.37 26.89
C ARG A 209 -5.08 -19.25 27.22
N THR A 210 -4.68 -20.14 26.32
CA THR A 210 -3.59 -21.09 26.51
C THR A 210 -2.37 -20.68 25.71
N GLN A 211 -1.21 -20.74 26.36
CA GLN A 211 0.09 -20.62 25.73
C GLN A 211 0.42 -21.90 24.97
N ASN A 212 0.83 -21.76 23.71
CA ASN A 212 1.05 -22.89 22.82
C ASN A 212 2.34 -22.68 22.00
N ALA A 213 3.04 -23.77 21.70
CA ALA A 213 4.19 -23.74 20.79
C ALA A 213 3.78 -23.33 19.37
N LEU A 214 4.72 -22.75 18.62
CA LEU A 214 4.52 -22.30 17.25
C LEU A 214 4.19 -23.47 16.32
N HIS A 215 4.81 -24.63 16.50
CA HIS A 215 4.49 -25.87 15.81
C HIS A 215 5.09 -27.05 16.59
N GLU A 216 4.64 -28.27 16.32
CA GLU A 216 5.21 -29.48 16.95
C GLU A 216 6.53 -29.89 16.29
N ASP A 217 6.62 -29.79 14.96
CA ASP A 217 7.84 -30.09 14.18
C ASP A 217 8.89 -28.95 14.26
N PRO A 218 10.08 -29.19 14.83
CA PRO A 218 11.17 -28.21 14.90
C PRO A 218 11.70 -27.73 13.54
N VAL A 219 11.65 -28.58 12.50
CA VAL A 219 12.14 -28.22 11.16
C VAL A 219 11.25 -27.14 10.54
N GLN A 220 9.94 -27.30 10.68
CA GLN A 220 8.96 -26.31 10.21
C GLN A 220 9.08 -24.99 10.98
N ILE A 221 9.33 -25.04 12.29
CA ILE A 221 9.59 -23.84 13.11
C ILE A 221 10.80 -23.08 12.55
N GLN A 222 11.93 -23.77 12.36
CA GLN A 222 13.15 -23.16 11.86
C GLN A 222 12.93 -22.55 10.47
N LYS A 223 12.22 -23.25 9.58
CA LYS A 223 11.85 -22.74 8.26
C LYS A 223 11.07 -21.43 8.33
N TRP A 224 10.15 -21.26 9.28
CA TRP A 224 9.37 -20.02 9.44
C TRP A 224 10.16 -18.89 10.09
N ILE A 225 11.06 -19.21 11.02
CA ILE A 225 11.92 -18.21 11.69
C ILE A 225 12.98 -17.68 10.72
N ASP A 226 13.57 -18.56 9.91
CA ASP A 226 14.62 -18.19 8.93
C ASP A 226 14.06 -17.54 7.66
N ASP A 227 12.75 -17.55 7.46
CA ASP A 227 12.12 -16.91 6.31
C ASP A 227 12.23 -15.38 6.41
N LYS A 228 13.20 -14.80 5.67
CA LYS A 228 13.47 -13.37 5.59
C LYS A 228 12.53 -12.59 4.65
N THR A 229 11.46 -13.23 4.14
CA THR A 229 10.46 -12.53 3.33
C THR A 229 9.92 -11.34 4.12
N THR A 230 9.80 -10.20 3.45
CA THR A 230 9.20 -8.99 3.97
C THR A 230 7.87 -8.72 3.27
N TRP A 231 7.08 -7.79 3.81
CA TRP A 231 5.83 -7.40 3.17
C TRP A 231 6.05 -6.78 1.78
N LYS A 232 7.23 -6.21 1.50
CA LYS A 232 7.59 -5.64 0.19
C LYS A 232 7.71 -6.71 -0.90
N ASP A 233 8.12 -7.92 -0.53
CA ASP A 233 8.19 -9.06 -1.43
C ASP A 233 6.81 -9.59 -1.82
N VAL A 234 5.80 -9.31 -0.98
CA VAL A 234 4.42 -9.79 -1.15
C VAL A 234 3.53 -8.73 -1.80
N PHE A 235 3.66 -7.47 -1.38
CA PHE A 235 2.86 -6.36 -1.90
C PHE A 235 3.68 -5.50 -2.86
N LYS A 236 4.01 -6.05 -4.01
CA LYS A 236 4.84 -5.40 -5.04
C LYS A 236 4.08 -4.28 -5.76
N PRO A 237 4.80 -3.31 -6.36
CA PRO A 237 4.22 -2.41 -7.34
C PRO A 237 3.60 -3.20 -8.50
N LYS A 238 2.41 -2.81 -8.94
CA LYS A 238 1.74 -3.49 -10.06
C LYS A 238 2.46 -3.20 -11.37
N MET A 239 2.58 -4.22 -12.21
CA MET A 239 3.19 -4.15 -13.52
C MET A 239 2.32 -4.93 -14.52
N ALA A 240 2.55 -4.71 -15.81
CA ALA A 240 1.98 -5.52 -16.89
C ALA A 240 3.03 -5.63 -18.00
N PRO A 241 2.90 -6.59 -18.94
CA PRO A 241 3.86 -6.76 -20.03
C PRO A 241 4.08 -5.45 -20.80
N ASN A 242 5.34 -5.16 -21.09
CA ASN A 242 5.77 -3.98 -21.85
C ASN A 242 5.48 -2.61 -21.21
N ILE A 243 5.09 -2.56 -19.92
CA ILE A 243 4.94 -1.31 -19.19
C ILE A 243 5.61 -1.35 -17.82
N THR A 244 6.11 -0.19 -17.38
CA THR A 244 6.70 -0.03 -16.05
C THR A 244 5.62 0.19 -14.98
N SER A 245 5.98 0.02 -13.71
CA SER A 245 5.11 0.35 -12.57
C SER A 245 4.61 1.80 -12.60
N VAL A 246 5.46 2.74 -13.02
CA VAL A 246 5.07 4.16 -13.15
C VAL A 246 4.01 4.33 -14.23
N GLN A 247 4.20 3.72 -15.40
CA GLN A 247 3.21 3.74 -16.48
C GLN A 247 1.89 3.08 -16.07
N TYR A 248 1.95 1.97 -15.32
CA TYR A 248 0.75 1.36 -14.76
C TYR A 248 0.01 2.34 -13.83
N LEU A 249 0.73 3.06 -12.97
CA LEU A 249 0.14 4.07 -12.07
C LEU A 249 -0.46 5.25 -12.83
N GLU A 250 0.14 5.67 -13.96
CA GLU A 250 -0.43 6.72 -14.84
C GLU A 250 -1.76 6.27 -15.46
N LEU A 251 -1.82 5.05 -15.96
CA LEU A 251 -3.05 4.44 -16.48
C LEU A 251 -4.10 4.33 -15.36
N ALA A 252 -3.71 3.80 -14.19
CA ALA A 252 -4.57 3.76 -13.01
C ALA A 252 -5.11 5.13 -12.60
N ALA A 253 -4.30 6.19 -12.73
CA ALA A 253 -4.74 7.56 -12.46
C ALA A 253 -5.82 8.04 -13.45
N GLN A 254 -5.91 7.47 -14.65
CA GLN A 254 -6.97 7.73 -15.63
C GLN A 254 -8.22 6.87 -15.39
N GLY A 255 -8.22 6.00 -14.38
CA GLY A 255 -9.33 5.09 -14.06
C GLY A 255 -9.34 3.79 -14.88
N ASN A 256 -8.32 3.60 -15.73
CA ASN A 256 -8.18 2.47 -16.65
C ASN A 256 -6.82 1.84 -16.46
N ALA A 257 -6.71 0.61 -15.96
CA ALA A 257 -5.41 -0.07 -15.87
C ALA A 257 -5.45 -1.41 -16.59
N PRO A 258 -4.29 -1.89 -17.08
CA PRO A 258 -4.20 -3.19 -17.72
C PRO A 258 -4.59 -4.31 -16.75
N TYR A 259 -5.28 -5.31 -17.27
CA TYR A 259 -5.64 -6.50 -16.51
C TYR A 259 -5.65 -7.74 -17.41
N TRP A 260 -5.47 -8.91 -16.81
CA TRP A 260 -5.56 -10.20 -17.45
C TRP A 260 -7.02 -10.58 -17.43
N ASP A 261 -7.55 -10.85 -18.60
CA ASP A 261 -8.85 -11.44 -18.74
C ASP A 261 -8.67 -12.95 -18.86
N ASP A 262 -9.13 -13.66 -17.83
CA ASP A 262 -9.18 -15.11 -17.77
C ASP A 262 -10.61 -15.66 -17.78
N ALA A 263 -11.61 -14.81 -18.09
CA ALA A 263 -13.01 -15.20 -18.14
C ALA A 263 -13.27 -16.31 -19.17
N ASP A 264 -12.52 -16.32 -20.27
CA ASP A 264 -12.49 -17.42 -21.24
C ASP A 264 -11.20 -18.24 -21.08
N PRO A 265 -11.29 -19.49 -20.58
CA PRO A 265 -10.13 -20.37 -20.44
C PRO A 265 -9.35 -20.61 -21.75
N GLN A 266 -9.99 -20.46 -22.91
CA GLN A 266 -9.38 -20.67 -24.23
C GLN A 266 -8.75 -19.40 -24.81
N ASN A 267 -9.10 -18.22 -24.29
CA ASN A 267 -8.66 -16.93 -24.81
C ASN A 267 -8.19 -16.00 -23.69
N LYS A 268 -7.32 -16.52 -22.82
CA LYS A 268 -6.72 -15.73 -21.76
C LYS A 268 -5.73 -14.72 -22.35
N MET A 269 -5.93 -13.44 -22.05
CA MET A 269 -5.10 -12.39 -22.63
C MET A 269 -5.05 -11.15 -21.75
N TRP A 270 -4.02 -10.33 -21.94
CA TRP A 270 -3.98 -9.00 -21.34
C TRP A 270 -4.90 -8.04 -22.09
N ILE A 271 -5.73 -7.33 -21.35
CA ILE A 271 -6.55 -6.23 -21.83
C ILE A 271 -5.92 -4.91 -21.36
N PHE A 272 -5.67 -4.01 -22.32
CA PHE A 272 -5.22 -2.65 -22.03
C PHE A 272 -6.33 -1.68 -22.42
N PRO A 273 -7.18 -1.24 -21.49
CA PRO A 273 -8.29 -0.36 -21.82
C PRO A 273 -7.77 0.92 -22.50
N ASN A 274 -8.40 1.29 -23.61
CA ASN A 274 -8.04 2.45 -24.46
C ASN A 274 -6.63 2.40 -25.09
N ASN A 275 -5.94 1.26 -25.07
CA ASN A 275 -4.58 1.13 -25.63
C ASN A 275 -4.43 -0.18 -26.46
N PRO A 276 -5.03 -0.26 -27.66
CA PRO A 276 -5.01 -1.48 -28.48
C PRO A 276 -3.61 -1.87 -28.95
N GLU A 277 -2.69 -0.92 -29.15
CA GLU A 277 -1.31 -1.21 -29.54
C GLU A 277 -0.52 -1.91 -28.42
N LEU A 278 -0.67 -1.45 -27.18
CA LEU A 278 -0.04 -2.09 -26.02
C LEU A 278 -0.65 -3.46 -25.77
N GLN A 279 -1.96 -3.60 -25.93
CA GLN A 279 -2.64 -4.89 -25.89
C GLN A 279 -2.09 -5.87 -26.94
N ALA A 280 -1.90 -5.42 -28.19
CA ALA A 280 -1.32 -6.27 -29.23
C ALA A 280 0.10 -6.72 -28.84
N LYS A 281 0.96 -5.79 -28.41
CA LYS A 281 2.34 -6.08 -27.97
C LYS A 281 2.41 -6.97 -26.72
N ALA A 282 1.47 -6.83 -25.80
CA ALA A 282 1.42 -7.65 -24.59
C ALA A 282 1.00 -9.10 -24.90
N ASN A 283 0.26 -9.31 -25.98
CA ASN A 283 -0.25 -10.62 -26.38
C ASN A 283 0.48 -11.24 -27.59
N THR A 284 1.52 -10.60 -28.13
CA THR A 284 2.40 -11.23 -29.12
C THR A 284 3.17 -12.37 -28.46
N ARG A 285 3.02 -13.59 -29.00
CA ARG A 285 3.77 -14.79 -28.55
C ARG A 285 5.26 -14.62 -28.86
N ASP A 286 6.02 -14.04 -27.95
CA ASP A 286 7.42 -14.44 -27.81
C ASP A 286 7.45 -15.76 -27.05
N ARG A 287 7.89 -16.82 -27.75
CA ARG A 287 7.93 -18.21 -27.27
C ARG A 287 9.01 -18.46 -26.20
N ASP A 288 9.75 -17.44 -25.75
CA ASP A 288 10.87 -17.58 -24.82
C ASP A 288 10.72 -16.77 -23.53
N ASN A 289 9.50 -16.68 -22.99
CA ASN A 289 9.33 -16.36 -21.58
C ASN A 289 8.25 -17.23 -20.95
N SER A 290 8.51 -18.54 -20.85
CA SER A 290 7.79 -19.42 -19.93
C SER A 290 8.25 -19.15 -18.49
N SER A 291 8.02 -17.93 -18.00
CA SER A 291 7.79 -17.70 -16.57
C SER A 291 6.38 -17.13 -16.44
N SER A 292 5.39 -17.96 -16.77
CA SER A 292 4.03 -17.76 -16.31
C SER A 292 4.01 -18.06 -14.80
N GLU A 293 4.60 -17.16 -14.02
CA GLU A 293 4.16 -16.96 -12.64
C GLU A 293 2.90 -16.12 -12.76
N GLU A 294 1.78 -16.74 -12.39
CA GLU A 294 0.45 -16.14 -12.36
C GLU A 294 0.48 -14.90 -11.44
N ASP A 295 0.53 -13.71 -12.04
CA ASP A 295 0.24 -12.46 -11.34
C ASP A 295 -1.26 -12.41 -11.04
N ASP A 296 -1.62 -13.05 -9.92
CA ASP A 296 -2.97 -13.07 -9.34
C ASP A 296 -3.47 -11.63 -9.13
N TYR A 297 -4.58 -11.31 -9.81
CA TYR A 297 -5.30 -10.05 -9.68
C TYR A 297 -5.79 -9.91 -8.24
N ASP A 298 -6.07 -8.69 -7.79
CA ASP A 298 -6.70 -8.43 -6.48
C ASP A 298 -8.15 -8.96 -6.46
N GLU A 299 -8.30 -10.28 -6.50
CA GLU A 299 -9.29 -11.07 -5.80
C GLU A 299 -8.48 -12.17 -5.06
N ASP A 300 -9.09 -12.95 -4.21
CA ASP A 300 -8.44 -13.98 -3.39
C ASP A 300 -7.72 -15.09 -4.21
N ASN A 301 -6.36 -15.19 -4.25
CA ASN A 301 -5.51 -16.32 -3.71
C ASN A 301 -4.20 -16.72 -4.51
N VAL A 302 -3.08 -16.98 -3.77
CA VAL A 302 -1.83 -17.81 -4.00
C VAL A 302 -0.47 -17.22 -4.56
N PRO A 303 0.64 -17.99 -4.87
CA PRO A 303 1.92 -18.15 -4.11
C PRO A 303 3.25 -17.56 -4.71
N ALA A 304 4.36 -17.71 -3.96
CA ALA A 304 5.76 -17.27 -4.22
C ALA A 304 6.53 -18.18 -5.22
N MET A 305 7.63 -17.82 -5.93
CA MET A 305 9.00 -17.34 -5.60
C MET A 305 9.71 -17.23 -6.98
N ASN A 306 10.43 -16.19 -7.43
CA ASN A 306 11.81 -15.82 -7.04
C ASN A 306 12.50 -14.85 -8.05
N LYS A 307 13.60 -14.23 -7.55
CA LYS A 307 14.72 -13.49 -8.22
C LYS A 307 14.51 -12.00 -8.51
N PHE A 308 14.89 -11.18 -7.53
CA PHE A 308 15.25 -9.78 -7.77
C PHE A 308 16.67 -9.67 -8.31
N ALA A 309 16.79 -8.82 -9.33
CA ALA A 309 18.01 -8.30 -9.90
C ALA A 309 18.76 -7.39 -8.90
N ASN A 310 20.08 -7.50 -8.92
CA ASN A 310 21.00 -6.69 -8.11
C ASN A 310 21.02 -5.23 -8.61
N ILE A 311 21.43 -4.28 -7.77
CA ILE A 311 21.49 -2.81 -8.05
C ILE A 311 22.20 -2.44 -9.37
N GLU A 312 23.02 -3.35 -9.91
CA GLU A 312 23.76 -3.19 -11.17
C GLU A 312 22.90 -3.39 -12.45
N GLN A 313 21.61 -3.72 -12.33
CA GLN A 313 20.74 -4.03 -13.48
C GLN A 313 19.61 -3.02 -13.73
N ILE A 314 19.65 -1.84 -13.09
CA ILE A 314 18.69 -0.75 -13.37
C ILE A 314 18.98 -0.19 -14.78
N THR A 315 18.01 -0.26 -15.68
CA THR A 315 18.15 0.27 -17.04
C THR A 315 17.51 1.65 -17.18
N LYS A 316 17.88 2.40 -18.22
CA LYS A 316 17.33 3.74 -18.54
C LYS A 316 15.80 3.74 -18.74
N ALA A 317 15.18 2.57 -18.95
CA ALA A 317 13.74 2.43 -19.08
C ALA A 317 13.00 2.44 -17.72
N ASP A 318 13.70 2.20 -16.61
CA ASP A 318 13.12 2.07 -15.26
C ASP A 318 12.95 3.41 -14.54
N VAL A 319 13.38 4.51 -15.16
CA VAL A 319 13.37 5.87 -14.61
C VAL A 319 12.61 6.82 -15.55
N GLY A 320 11.45 7.29 -15.10
CA GLY A 320 10.60 8.22 -15.85
C GLY A 320 11.28 9.59 -16.05
N VAL A 321 11.08 10.18 -17.24
CA VAL A 321 11.58 11.52 -17.58
C VAL A 321 10.72 12.58 -16.89
N ASN A 322 11.32 13.36 -15.99
CA ASN A 322 10.64 14.44 -15.31
C ASN A 322 10.49 15.65 -16.26
N ARG A 323 9.26 16.03 -16.61
CA ARG A 323 8.97 17.23 -17.41
C ARG A 323 8.76 18.41 -16.46
N ASP A 324 9.84 19.12 -16.16
CA ASP A 324 9.80 20.34 -15.35
C ASP A 324 9.46 21.54 -16.25
N ASN A 325 8.33 22.20 -15.99
CA ASN A 325 8.03 23.52 -16.54
C ASN A 325 8.54 24.53 -15.51
N SER A 326 9.85 24.74 -15.47
CA SER A 326 10.50 25.58 -14.46
C SER A 326 10.28 27.06 -14.73
N ILE A 327 9.70 27.77 -13.75
CA ILE A 327 9.89 29.22 -13.60
C ILE A 327 11.10 29.40 -12.67
N ASP A 328 12.11 30.10 -13.16
CA ASP A 328 13.31 30.50 -12.43
C ASP A 328 12.95 31.52 -11.33
N VAL A 329 13.19 31.17 -10.07
CA VAL A 329 13.10 32.11 -8.94
C VAL A 329 14.36 31.97 -8.08
N SER A 330 15.49 32.29 -8.68
CA SER A 330 16.79 32.42 -8.01
C SER A 330 16.96 33.71 -7.17
N SER A 331 15.89 34.47 -6.89
CA SER A 331 15.99 35.74 -6.15
C SER A 331 15.09 35.89 -4.90
N SER A 332 14.49 34.81 -4.37
CA SER A 332 13.66 34.88 -3.14
C SER A 332 14.17 34.01 -1.98
N LEU A 333 15.48 33.77 -1.92
CA LEU A 333 16.17 33.33 -0.72
C LEU A 333 16.24 34.47 0.30
N LYS A 334 15.12 34.74 1.00
CA LYS A 334 15.07 35.42 2.32
C LYS A 334 13.63 35.53 2.86
N THR A 335 12.91 34.42 2.96
CA THR A 335 11.91 34.24 4.03
C THR A 335 11.62 32.76 4.20
N GLN A 336 12.14 32.16 5.27
CA GLN A 336 11.63 30.87 5.74
C GLN A 336 10.20 31.10 6.23
N THR A 337 9.22 30.63 5.48
CA THR A 337 7.86 30.43 5.97
C THR A 337 7.53 28.97 5.72
N SER A 338 7.24 28.25 6.80
CA SER A 338 6.88 26.84 6.85
C SER A 338 5.80 26.52 5.80
N LYS A 339 6.12 25.63 4.86
CA LYS A 339 5.09 24.96 4.06
C LYS A 339 4.33 24.03 4.99
N ALA A 340 3.06 24.37 5.22
CA ALA A 340 2.11 23.59 5.98
C ALA A 340 2.08 22.13 5.52
N SER A 341 2.14 21.20 6.48
CA SER A 341 1.98 19.75 6.21
C SER A 341 0.52 19.44 5.83
N ILE A 342 0.29 18.29 5.20
CA ILE A 342 -1.08 17.78 4.92
C ILE A 342 -1.93 17.69 6.21
N GLU A 343 -1.30 17.61 7.38
CA GLU A 343 -1.96 17.63 8.68
C GLU A 343 -2.48 19.02 9.08
N GLU A 344 -1.89 20.11 8.57
CA GLU A 344 -2.36 21.49 8.84
C GLU A 344 -3.54 21.92 7.94
N LEU A 345 -3.81 21.20 6.85
CA LEU A 345 -4.97 21.45 5.96
C LEU A 345 -6.24 20.69 6.39
N ASP A 346 -6.12 19.88 7.44
CA ASP A 346 -7.17 19.03 8.00
C ASP A 346 -7.78 19.62 9.30
N ASP A 347 -7.32 20.82 9.70
CA ASP A 347 -7.94 21.68 10.72
C ASP A 347 -9.12 22.51 10.16
N LEU A 348 -9.69 22.08 9.03
CA LEU A 348 -10.99 22.61 8.59
C LEU A 348 -12.09 21.91 9.40
N PRO A 349 -12.84 22.65 10.23
CA PRO A 349 -13.88 22.10 11.09
C PRO A 349 -14.95 21.34 10.29
N PHE A 350 -15.19 20.10 10.71
CA PHE A 350 -16.23 19.22 10.20
C PHE A 350 -17.62 19.86 10.29
#